data_AF-A0A964MLJ7-F1
#
_entry.id   AF-A0A964MLJ7-F1
#
_cell.length_a   1.000
_cell.length_b   1.000
_cell.length_c   1.000
_cell.angle_alpha   90.00
_cell.angle_beta   90.00
_cell.angle_gamma   90.00
#
_symmetry.space_group_name_H-M   'P 1'
#
loop_
_entity.id
_entity.type
_entity.pdbx_description
1 polymer ?
#
loop_
_entity_poly.entity_id
_entity_poly.type
_entity_poly.pdbx_seq_one_letter_code
_entity_poly.pdbx_strand_id
1 'polypeptide(L)' 'MAADWRIETAAIAEPGPGEFLVRITMISLDPAMRGWLDDRPSYLPPVAIDEVMRAGLGGRGLL' A
#
# COMPACT_ATOMS: atom_id res chain seq x y z
N MET A 1 -4.46 -17.45 -4.93
CA MET A 1 -5.23 -16.24 -5.28
C MET A 1 -5.98 -15.67 -4.08
N ALA A 2 -6.82 -16.43 -3.37
CA ALA A 2 -7.43 -15.93 -2.10
C ALA A 2 -6.53 -16.10 -0.86
N ALA A 3 -5.40 -16.79 -0.95
CA ALA A 3 -4.50 -17.09 0.17
C ALA A 3 -3.27 -16.15 0.27
N ASP A 4 -3.04 -15.33 -0.75
CA ASP A 4 -1.83 -14.50 -0.86
C ASP A 4 -1.96 -13.17 -0.10
N TRP A 5 -3.17 -12.84 0.35
CA TRP A 5 -3.50 -11.56 0.99
C TRP A 5 -4.30 -11.78 2.27
N ARG A 6 -4.09 -10.89 3.25
CA ARG A 6 -4.95 -10.75 4.43
C ARG A 6 -5.61 -9.39 4.41
N ILE A 7 -6.89 -9.36 4.80
CA ILE A 7 -7.63 -8.12 5.04
C ILE A 7 -7.67 -7.93 6.55
N GLU A 8 -7.06 -6.86 7.03
CA GLU A 8 -6.94 -6.54 8.44
C GLU A 8 -7.62 -5.21 8.76
N THR A 9 -8.16 -5.09 9.97
CA THR A 9 -8.69 -3.82 10.49
C THR A 9 -7.68 -3.23 11.46
N ALA A 10 -7.31 -1.96 11.24
CA ALA A 10 -6.38 -1.23 12.09
C ALA A 10 -6.99 0.10 12.53
N ALA A 11 -6.51 0.62 13.66
CA ALA A 11 -6.83 1.99 14.07
C ALA A 11 -6.25 3.00 13.08
N ILE A 12 -6.93 4.12 12.88
CA ILE A 12 -6.41 5.23 12.06
C ILE A 12 -5.28 5.88 12.85
N ALA A 13 -4.08 5.91 12.27
CA ALA A 13 -2.93 6.57 12.88
C ALA A 13 -3.07 8.10 12.81
N GLU A 14 -2.60 8.79 13.85
CA GLU A 14 -2.42 10.24 13.82
C GLU A 14 -1.16 10.58 13.01
N PRO A 15 -1.23 11.55 12.07
CA PRO A 15 -0.07 11.93 11.27
C PRO A 15 1.01 12.57 12.15
N GLY A 16 2.27 12.17 11.94
CA GLY A 16 3.43 12.78 12.57
C GLY A 16 3.84 14.13 11.95
N PRO A 17 4.92 14.75 12.44
CA PRO A 17 5.45 15.98 11.86
C PRO A 17 5.82 15.82 10.38
N GLY A 18 5.21 16.62 9.52
CA GLY A 18 5.43 16.58 8.06
C GLY A 18 4.59 15.55 7.31
N GLU A 19 3.72 14.83 8.01
CA GLU A 19 2.76 13.89 7.41
C GLU A 19 1.36 14.51 7.33
N PHE A 20 0.49 13.89 6.55
CA PHE A 20 -0.92 14.23 6.48
C PHE A 20 -1.75 12.98 6.31
N LEU A 21 -3.00 13.01 6.77
CA LEU A 21 -3.90 11.87 6.68
C LEU A 21 -4.67 11.93 5.34
N VAL A 22 -4.90 10.77 4.72
CA VAL A 22 -5.68 10.68 3.47
C VAL A 22 -6.77 9.64 3.62
N ARG A 23 -8.01 10.01 3.25
CA ARG A 23 -9.05 9.03 3.00
C ARG A 23 -8.97 8.55 1.56
N ILE A 24 -8.45 7.34 1.40
CA ILE A 24 -8.37 6.63 0.12
C ILE A 24 -9.78 6.25 -0.33
N THR A 25 -10.13 6.57 -1.57
CA THR A 25 -11.41 6.19 -2.20
C THR A 25 -11.20 5.44 -3.52
N MET A 26 -9.98 5.46 -4.06
CA MET A 26 -9.59 4.71 -5.25
C MET A 26 -8.17 4.16 -5.08
N ILE A 27 -7.91 3.00 -5.66
CA ILE A 27 -6.61 2.34 -5.68
C ILE A 27 -6.32 1.95 -7.14
N SER A 28 -5.09 2.22 -7.60
CA SER A 28 -4.59 1.73 -8.88
C SER A 28 -4.22 0.27 -8.77
N LEU A 29 -4.66 -0.55 -9.73
CA LEU A 29 -4.27 -1.96 -9.84
C LEU A 29 -3.44 -2.13 -11.10
N ASP A 30 -2.12 -2.18 -10.93
CA ASP A 30 -1.15 -2.15 -12.02
C ASP A 30 -0.47 -3.52 -12.20
N PRO A 31 -0.18 -3.97 -13.44
CA PRO A 31 0.59 -5.19 -13.66
C PRO A 31 1.97 -5.19 -12.96
N ALA A 32 2.56 -4.00 -12.78
CA ALA A 32 3.82 -3.82 -12.07
C ALA A 32 3.78 -4.34 -10.62
N MET A 33 2.59 -4.33 -9.99
CA MET A 33 2.38 -4.84 -8.63
C MET A 33 2.81 -6.30 -8.49
N ARG A 34 2.66 -7.11 -9.54
CA ARG A 34 3.14 -8.51 -9.50
C ARG A 34 4.65 -8.58 -9.34
N GLY A 35 5.38 -7.72 -10.05
CA GLY A 35 6.84 -7.66 -9.98
C GLY A 35 7.35 -7.11 -8.65
N TRP A 36 6.57 -6.27 -7.96
CA TRP A 36 6.91 -5.79 -6.61
C TRP A 36 6.79 -6.87 -5.54
N LEU A 37 6.11 -7.98 -5.80
CA LEU A 37 6.03 -9.13 -4.89
C LEU A 37 7.16 -10.15 -5.11
N ASP A 38 7.86 -10.07 -6.24
CA ASP A 38 8.95 -11.00 -6.53
C ASP A 38 10.24 -10.56 -5.82
N ASP A 39 10.87 -11.48 -5.11
CA ASP A 39 12.18 -11.27 -4.47
C ASP A 39 13.32 -11.31 -5.51
N ARG A 40 13.39 -10.27 -6.33
CA ARG A 40 14.37 -10.08 -7.39
C ARG A 40 14.69 -8.60 -7.59
N PRO A 41 15.87 -8.27 -8.16
CA PRO A 41 16.23 -6.88 -8.46
C PRO A 41 15.16 -6.17 -9.30
N SER A 42 14.76 -4.98 -8.83
CA SER A 42 13.78 -4.09 -9.44
C SER A 42 14.12 -2.64 -9.07
N TYR A 43 13.41 -1.67 -9.67
CA TYR A 43 13.59 -0.24 -9.37
C TYR A 43 13.02 0.16 -8.01
N LEU A 44 12.16 -0.68 -7.43
CA LEU A 44 11.73 -0.61 -6.03
C LEU A 44 12.11 -1.92 -5.33
N PRO A 45 12.40 -1.88 -4.02
CA PRO A 45 12.49 -3.09 -3.21
C PRO A 45 11.21 -3.94 -3.32
N PRO A 46 11.28 -5.26 -3.10
CA PRO A 46 10.09 -6.10 -2.97
C PRO A 46 9.20 -5.65 -1.81
N VAL A 47 7.91 -5.96 -1.86
CA VAL A 47 6.99 -5.86 -0.70
C VAL A 47 7.23 -7.10 0.14
N ALA A 48 7.64 -6.92 1.39
CA ALA A 48 7.93 -8.05 2.27
C ALA A 48 6.64 -8.75 2.72
N ILE A 49 6.77 -9.99 3.18
CA ILE A 49 5.67 -10.68 3.86
C ILE A 49 5.23 -9.84 5.07
N ASP A 50 3.92 -9.75 5.27
CA ASP A 50 3.25 -8.97 6.30
C ASP A 50 3.33 -7.43 6.12
N GLU A 51 3.92 -6.91 5.02
CA GLU A 51 3.81 -5.49 4.67
C GLU A 51 2.49 -5.16 3.95
N VAL A 52 2.05 -3.90 4.11
CA VAL A 52 0.93 -3.36 3.34
C VAL A 52 1.34 -3.17 1.87
N MET A 53 0.48 -3.61 0.94
CA MET A 53 0.75 -3.48 -0.49
C MET A 53 0.84 -2.03 -0.94
N ARG A 54 1.90 -1.72 -1.69
CA ARG A 54 2.07 -0.41 -2.34
C ARG A 54 1.16 -0.28 -3.56
N ALA A 55 0.57 0.89 -3.75
CA ALA A 55 -0.24 1.22 -4.92
C ALA A 55 -0.28 2.74 -5.15
N GLY A 56 -0.63 3.16 -6.37
CA GLY A 56 -1.12 4.52 -6.59
C GLY A 56 -2.49 4.71 -5.94
N LEU A 57 -2.69 5.83 -5.24
CA LEU A 57 -3.90 6.07 -4.44
C LEU A 57 -4.56 7.39 -4.84
N GLY A 58 -5.88 7.38 -4.91
CA GLY A 58 -6.72 8.56 -5.12
C GLY A 58 -7.69 8.76 -3.95
N GLY A 59 -7.88 10.01 -3.53
CA GLY A 59 -8.72 10.31 -2.38
C GLY A 59 -8.70 11.78 -1.98
N ARG A 60 -9.12 12.06 -0.74
CA ARG A 60 -9.07 13.41 -0.15
C ARG A 60 -8.16 13.45 1.06
N GLY A 61 -7.39 14.52 1.19
CA GLY A 61 -6.64 14.82 2.40
C GLY A 61 -7.58 15.13 3.57
N LEU A 62 -7.16 14.76 4.76
CA LEU A 62 -7.74 15.11 6.04
C LEU A 62 -6.66 15.86 6.82
N LEU A 63 -7.01 17.07 7.28
CA LEU A 63 -6.17 17.87 8.20
C LEU A 63 -6.22 17.28 9.61
#